data_AF-A0A3B6RE85-F1
#
_entry.id   AF-A0A3B6RE85-F1
#
_cell.length_a   1.000
_cell.length_b   1.000
_cell.length_c   1.000
_cell.angle_alpha   90.00
_cell.angle_beta   90.00
_cell.angle_gamma   90.00
#
_symmetry.space_group_name_H-M   'P 1'
#
loop_
_entity.id
_entity.type
_entity.pdbx_description
1 polymer ?
#
loop_
_entity_poly.entity_id
_entity_poly.type
_entity_poly.pdbx_seq_one_letter_code
_entity_poly.pdbx_strand_id
1 'polypeptide(L)'
;MEGYGSDMVISKKQILDWCDRFILVVEPESQRNYTLWPTQPPFSYSRDILSEYTVRCREITNLFLKNLAKLLSLDKDYFINMLDENAITHARFNYCPHCPKPDQVFGLKPHSDATAITIVFIDDSVSGLQLQKNSVWYDVPIILNALLVNMGDVMEIMSNGFFKSPVHRVVTNAEKERLSLVMFYAMDPEREIEPVQELVDEKNPRRYRKIKTKDYIAEIFKTFARGTLAIDTVKI
;
A
#
# COMPACT_ATOMS: atom_id res chain seq x y z
N MET A 1 0.17 -12.57 -4.24
CA MET A 1 0.07 -13.80 -3.43
C MET A 1 -1.11 -13.60 -2.48
N GLU A 2 -2.23 -14.24 -2.76
CA GLU A 2 -3.46 -14.14 -1.95
C GLU A 2 -3.46 -15.19 -0.83
N GLY A 3 -4.41 -15.07 0.09
CA GLY A 3 -4.63 -15.98 1.21
C GLY A 3 -3.87 -15.56 2.47
N TYR A 4 -3.88 -16.48 3.44
CA TYR A 4 -3.25 -16.31 4.74
C TYR A 4 -1.77 -16.71 4.67
N GLY A 5 -0.91 -15.94 5.32
CA GLY A 5 0.47 -16.36 5.55
C GLY A 5 1.38 -15.21 5.95
N SER A 6 2.67 -15.53 6.09
CA SER A 6 3.74 -14.56 6.31
C SER A 6 4.53 -14.32 5.03
N ASP A 7 5.58 -13.51 5.09
CA ASP A 7 6.50 -13.36 3.97
C ASP A 7 7.33 -14.63 3.73
N MET A 8 7.73 -14.84 2.47
CA MET A 8 8.62 -15.94 2.12
C MET A 8 9.99 -15.73 2.79
N VAL A 9 10.51 -16.79 3.38
CA VAL A 9 11.85 -16.81 3.99
C VAL A 9 12.88 -17.13 2.91
N ILE A 10 13.67 -16.14 2.50
CA ILE A 10 14.68 -16.30 1.44
C ILE A 10 16.11 -16.39 1.98
N SER A 11 16.34 -16.07 3.26
CA SER A 11 17.64 -16.23 3.89
C SER A 11 17.55 -16.37 5.42
N LYS A 12 18.58 -16.96 6.04
CA LYS A 12 18.69 -17.04 7.52
C LYS A 12 18.89 -15.71 8.23
N LYS A 13 19.29 -14.66 7.50
CA LYS A 13 19.52 -13.31 8.04
C LYS A 13 18.32 -12.38 7.87
N GLN A 14 17.25 -12.86 7.25
CA GLN A 14 16.06 -12.06 7.00
C GLN A 14 15.34 -11.76 8.31
N ILE A 15 15.02 -10.49 8.53
CA ILE A 15 14.18 -10.06 9.63
C ILE A 15 12.73 -10.36 9.24
N LEU A 16 12.04 -11.15 10.05
CA LEU A 16 10.62 -11.47 9.86
C LEU A 16 9.76 -10.48 10.66
N ASP A 17 8.56 -10.24 10.13
CA ASP A 17 7.58 -9.39 10.77
C ASP A 17 6.80 -10.17 11.84
N TRP A 18 6.51 -9.50 12.95
CA TRP A 18 5.66 -10.00 14.04
C TRP A 18 4.20 -9.66 13.76
N CYS A 19 3.72 -10.11 12.60
CA CYS A 19 2.36 -9.84 12.15
C CYS A 19 1.94 -10.86 11.10
N ASP A 20 0.75 -11.42 11.27
CA ASP A 20 0.12 -12.26 10.28
C ASP A 20 -0.62 -11.39 9.26
N ARG A 21 -0.63 -11.82 7.99
CA ARG A 21 -1.39 -11.16 6.94
C ARG A 21 -2.34 -12.11 6.24
N PHE A 22 -3.47 -11.55 5.84
CA PHE A 22 -4.43 -12.18 4.94
C PHE A 22 -4.72 -11.22 3.79
N ILE A 23 -4.41 -11.61 2.55
CA ILE A 23 -4.54 -10.75 1.37
C ILE A 23 -5.56 -11.34 0.40
N LEU A 24 -6.50 -10.52 -0.07
CA LEU A 24 -7.46 -10.89 -1.11
C LEU A 24 -7.40 -9.88 -2.25
N VAL A 25 -7.57 -10.34 -3.48
CA VAL A 25 -8.00 -9.50 -4.60
C VAL A 25 -9.48 -9.20 -4.40
N VAL A 26 -9.83 -7.91 -4.36
CA VAL A 26 -11.21 -7.42 -4.20
C VAL A 26 -11.70 -6.66 -5.43
N GLU A 27 -10.82 -6.16 -6.29
CA GLU A 27 -11.17 -5.66 -7.63
C GLU A 27 -10.08 -6.06 -8.64
N PRO A 28 -10.43 -6.32 -9.90
CA PRO A 28 -11.80 -6.42 -10.43
C PRO A 28 -12.49 -7.72 -9.96
N GLU A 29 -13.82 -7.78 -10.05
CA GLU A 29 -14.59 -8.97 -9.62
C GLU A 29 -14.18 -10.24 -10.37
N SER A 30 -13.84 -10.11 -11.66
CA SER A 30 -13.41 -11.23 -12.51
C SER A 30 -12.11 -11.91 -12.04
N GLN A 31 -11.31 -11.25 -11.21
CA GLN A 31 -10.05 -11.78 -10.68
C GLN A 31 -10.15 -12.26 -9.22
N ARG A 32 -11.35 -12.17 -8.60
CA ARG A 32 -11.53 -12.62 -7.21
C ARG A 32 -11.46 -14.14 -7.12
N ASN A 33 -10.59 -14.65 -6.27
CA ASN A 33 -10.57 -16.06 -5.93
C ASN A 33 -11.40 -16.37 -4.68
N TYR A 34 -12.71 -16.57 -4.84
CA TYR A 34 -13.64 -16.86 -3.73
C TYR A 34 -13.30 -18.11 -2.92
N THR A 35 -12.47 -19.03 -3.43
CA THR A 35 -12.02 -20.20 -2.65
C THR A 35 -11.11 -19.83 -1.49
N LEU A 36 -10.46 -18.66 -1.57
CA LEU A 36 -9.60 -18.13 -0.52
C LEU A 36 -10.35 -17.24 0.47
N TRP A 37 -11.61 -16.89 0.20
CA TRP A 37 -12.38 -15.96 1.03
C TRP A 37 -12.90 -16.66 2.30
N PRO A 38 -12.96 -15.97 3.46
CA PRO A 38 -13.35 -16.60 4.73
C PRO A 38 -14.81 -17.09 4.71
N THR A 39 -15.03 -18.38 4.98
CA THR A 39 -16.36 -19.00 5.05
C THR A 39 -17.06 -18.82 6.40
N GLN A 40 -16.35 -18.29 7.41
CA GLN A 40 -16.85 -18.01 8.76
C GLN A 40 -16.31 -16.66 9.28
N PRO A 41 -17.12 -15.86 10.01
CA PRO A 41 -18.58 -15.98 10.25
C PRO A 41 -19.37 -15.99 8.92
N PRO A 42 -20.70 -16.25 8.89
CA PRO A 42 -21.40 -16.71 7.68
C PRO A 42 -20.92 -16.01 6.41
N PHE A 43 -20.44 -16.81 5.46
CA PHE A 43 -19.73 -16.38 4.24
C PHE A 43 -20.37 -15.18 3.50
N SER A 44 -21.70 -15.05 3.53
CA SER A 44 -22.40 -13.91 2.94
C SER A 44 -22.11 -12.60 3.68
N TYR A 45 -22.13 -12.60 5.01
CA TYR A 45 -21.98 -11.39 5.82
C TYR A 45 -20.59 -10.76 5.68
N SER A 46 -19.54 -11.57 5.78
CA SER A 46 -18.15 -11.10 5.64
C SER A 46 -17.85 -10.61 4.21
N ARG A 47 -18.38 -11.30 3.19
CA ARG A 47 -18.27 -10.88 1.79
C ARG A 47 -19.02 -9.58 1.53
N ASP A 48 -20.26 -9.45 1.99
CA ASP A 48 -21.10 -8.29 1.70
C ASP A 48 -20.51 -7.03 2.33
N ILE A 49 -20.01 -7.12 3.57
CA ILE A 49 -19.31 -6.01 4.23
C ILE A 49 -18.04 -5.63 3.48
N LEU A 50 -17.19 -6.60 3.13
CA LEU A 50 -15.95 -6.29 2.42
C LEU A 50 -16.23 -5.71 1.03
N SER A 51 -17.27 -6.20 0.35
CA SER A 51 -17.70 -5.69 -0.94
C SER A 51 -18.21 -4.25 -0.83
N GLU A 52 -19.07 -3.95 0.15
CA GLU A 52 -19.53 -2.58 0.40
C GLU A 52 -18.36 -1.66 0.75
N TYR A 53 -17.48 -2.09 1.67
CA TYR A 53 -16.28 -1.34 2.06
C TYR A 53 -15.37 -1.05 0.86
N THR A 54 -15.21 -2.03 -0.04
CA THR A 54 -14.44 -1.88 -1.29
C THR A 54 -15.03 -0.79 -2.19
N VAL A 55 -16.35 -0.81 -2.40
CA VAL A 55 -17.05 0.20 -3.20
C VAL A 55 -16.90 1.59 -2.58
N ARG A 56 -17.09 1.73 -1.27
CA ARG A 56 -16.92 3.02 -0.56
C ARG A 56 -15.49 3.54 -0.62
N CYS A 57 -14.49 2.66 -0.44
CA CYS A 57 -13.10 3.05 -0.58
C CYS A 57 -12.77 3.48 -2.02
N ARG A 58 -13.36 2.84 -3.03
CA ARG A 58 -13.19 3.25 -4.44
C ARG A 58 -13.74 4.65 -4.70
N GLU A 59 -14.88 5.01 -4.11
CA GLU A 59 -15.43 6.38 -4.17
C GLU A 59 -14.43 7.41 -3.60
N ILE A 60 -13.83 7.10 -2.44
CA ILE A 60 -12.80 7.93 -1.79
C ILE A 60 -11.56 8.05 -2.68
N THR A 61 -11.05 6.92 -3.18
CA THR A 61 -9.88 6.88 -4.08
C THR A 61 -10.11 7.74 -5.32
N ASN A 62 -11.26 7.61 -5.99
CA ASN A 62 -11.58 8.41 -7.16
C ASN A 62 -11.63 9.91 -6.84
N LEU A 63 -12.17 10.30 -5.68
CA LEU A 63 -12.17 11.68 -5.22
C LEU A 63 -10.73 12.20 -5.02
N PHE A 64 -9.87 11.43 -4.38
CA PHE A 64 -8.46 11.79 -4.19
C PHE A 64 -7.73 11.94 -5.52
N LEU A 65 -7.78 10.92 -6.39
CA LEU A 65 -7.09 10.92 -7.68
C LEU A 65 -7.50 12.10 -8.58
N LYS A 66 -8.78 12.46 -8.59
CA LYS A 66 -9.26 13.67 -9.29
C LYS A 66 -8.62 14.95 -8.79
N ASN A 67 -8.51 15.11 -7.48
CA ASN A 67 -7.93 16.31 -6.88
C ASN A 67 -6.41 16.36 -7.06
N LEU A 68 -5.74 15.20 -7.00
CA LEU A 68 -4.30 15.09 -7.25
C LEU A 68 -3.94 15.45 -8.69
N ALA A 69 -4.74 15.00 -9.67
CA ALA A 69 -4.56 15.38 -11.07
C ALA A 69 -4.69 16.90 -11.27
N LYS A 70 -5.73 17.50 -10.67
CA LYS A 70 -5.94 18.97 -10.71
C LYS A 70 -4.79 19.75 -10.08
N LEU A 71 -4.24 19.29 -8.95
CA LEU A 71 -3.08 19.92 -8.30
C LEU A 71 -1.85 19.96 -9.22
N LEU A 72 -1.73 18.98 -10.11
CA LEU A 72 -0.69 18.88 -11.12
C LEU A 72 -1.07 19.53 -12.46
N SER A 73 -2.22 20.22 -12.53
CA SER A 73 -2.77 20.80 -13.76
C SER A 73 -2.96 19.80 -14.91
N LEU A 74 -3.21 18.54 -14.57
CA LEU A 74 -3.56 17.48 -15.53
C LEU A 74 -5.08 17.43 -15.75
N ASP A 75 -5.50 16.67 -16.76
CA ASP A 75 -6.91 16.28 -16.90
C ASP A 75 -7.39 15.62 -15.60
N LYS A 76 -8.58 16.04 -15.11
CA LYS A 76 -9.09 15.61 -13.80
C LYS A 76 -9.25 14.08 -13.70
N ASP A 77 -9.46 13.39 -14.81
CA ASP A 77 -9.68 11.95 -14.83
C ASP A 77 -8.39 11.18 -15.20
N TYR A 78 -7.26 11.87 -15.39
CA TYR A 78 -5.96 11.29 -15.76
C TYR A 78 -5.59 10.09 -14.88
N PHE A 79 -5.48 10.29 -13.56
CA PHE A 79 -5.10 9.23 -12.63
C PHE A 79 -6.20 8.19 -12.39
N ILE A 80 -7.47 8.55 -12.57
CA ILE A 80 -8.57 7.58 -12.48
C ILE A 80 -8.48 6.59 -13.63
N ASN A 81 -8.22 7.07 -14.84
CA ASN A 81 -8.07 6.25 -16.04
C ASN A 81 -6.80 5.37 -16.01
N MET A 82 -5.96 5.52 -14.98
CA MET A 82 -4.83 4.63 -14.73
C MET A 82 -5.20 3.40 -13.92
N LEU A 83 -6.27 3.50 -13.13
CA LEU A 83 -6.88 2.37 -12.43
C LEU A 83 -8.00 1.78 -13.30
N ASP A 84 -7.61 1.34 -14.50
CA ASP A 84 -8.48 0.74 -15.52
C ASP A 84 -9.04 -0.63 -15.10
N GLU A 85 -9.74 -1.32 -16.01
CA GLU A 85 -10.36 -2.62 -15.73
C GLU A 85 -9.36 -3.75 -15.39
N ASN A 86 -8.08 -3.58 -15.73
CA ASN A 86 -7.02 -4.53 -15.43
C ASN A 86 -6.26 -4.18 -14.14
N ALA A 87 -6.50 -2.99 -13.59
CA ALA A 87 -5.93 -2.57 -12.31
C ALA A 87 -6.47 -3.43 -11.15
N ILE A 88 -5.57 -3.83 -10.25
CA ILE A 88 -5.89 -4.77 -9.18
C ILE A 88 -6.00 -4.00 -7.87
N THR A 89 -7.08 -4.21 -7.13
CA THR A 89 -7.22 -3.74 -5.75
C THR A 89 -7.11 -4.90 -4.79
N HIS A 90 -6.20 -4.79 -3.83
CA HIS A 90 -6.02 -5.77 -2.78
C HIS A 90 -6.54 -5.27 -1.45
N ALA A 91 -7.26 -6.13 -0.73
CA ALA A 91 -7.53 -5.96 0.69
C ALA A 91 -6.51 -6.78 1.48
N ARG A 92 -5.73 -6.14 2.35
CA ARG A 92 -4.79 -6.78 3.27
C ARG A 92 -5.24 -6.55 4.71
N PHE A 93 -5.59 -7.63 5.37
CA PHE A 93 -5.81 -7.67 6.80
C PHE A 93 -4.49 -7.96 7.49
N ASN A 94 -4.12 -7.14 8.46
CA ASN A 94 -2.95 -7.37 9.30
C ASN A 94 -3.41 -7.63 10.73
N TYR A 95 -2.93 -8.72 11.31
CA TYR A 95 -3.09 -9.04 12.73
C TYR A 95 -1.71 -9.11 13.37
N CYS A 96 -1.38 -8.10 14.17
CA CYS A 96 -0.10 -8.06 14.86
C CYS A 96 -0.34 -8.38 16.34
N PRO A 97 0.01 -9.60 16.82
CA PRO A 97 -0.23 -10.00 18.20
C PRO A 97 0.63 -9.21 19.19
N HIS A 98 0.28 -9.28 20.48
CA HIS A 98 1.15 -8.76 21.53
C HIS A 98 2.55 -9.40 21.45
N CYS A 99 3.59 -8.62 21.72
CA CYS A 99 4.98 -9.04 21.62
C CYS A 99 5.70 -8.85 22.95
N PRO A 100 6.24 -9.92 23.58
CA PRO A 100 6.99 -9.81 24.84
C PRO A 100 8.30 -9.00 24.73
N LYS A 101 8.80 -8.78 23.51
CA LYS A 101 10.05 -8.05 23.23
C LYS A 101 9.85 -7.05 22.09
N PRO A 102 9.01 -6.03 22.28
CA PRO A 102 8.56 -5.17 21.19
C PRO A 102 9.70 -4.35 20.55
N ASP A 103 10.77 -4.07 21.29
CA ASP A 103 11.96 -3.36 20.79
C ASP A 103 12.87 -4.22 19.90
N GLN A 104 12.62 -5.53 19.79
CA GLN A 104 13.45 -6.46 19.02
C GLN A 104 12.84 -6.87 17.68
N VAL A 105 11.58 -6.48 17.42
CA VAL A 105 10.84 -6.89 16.22
C VAL A 105 10.05 -5.71 15.65
N PHE A 106 9.70 -5.82 14.38
CA PHE A 106 8.70 -4.96 13.76
C PHE A 106 7.40 -5.73 13.61
N GLY A 107 6.26 -5.06 13.78
CA GLY A 107 4.98 -5.59 13.29
C GLY A 107 4.98 -5.58 11.77
N LEU A 108 5.58 -4.56 11.16
CA LEU A 108 5.88 -4.51 9.73
C LEU A 108 7.12 -3.64 9.51
N LYS A 109 8.16 -4.20 8.91
CA LYS A 109 9.43 -3.51 8.63
C LYS A 109 9.24 -2.20 7.86
N PRO A 110 10.20 -1.26 7.96
CA PRO A 110 10.24 -0.06 7.12
C PRO A 110 10.10 -0.36 5.63
N HIS A 111 9.12 0.27 4.97
CA HIS A 111 8.87 0.16 3.54
C HIS A 111 8.07 1.36 3.00
N SER A 112 7.95 1.44 1.69
CA SER A 112 6.98 2.28 0.99
C SER A 112 6.01 1.39 0.21
N ASP A 113 4.82 1.93 -0.09
CA ASP A 113 3.81 1.17 -0.82
C ASP A 113 4.08 1.21 -2.32
N ALA A 114 4.01 0.07 -2.99
CA ALA A 114 4.19 -0.02 -4.44
C ALA A 114 3.00 0.49 -5.27
N THR A 115 1.91 0.88 -4.62
CA THR A 115 0.62 1.21 -5.24
C THR A 115 0.55 2.67 -5.67
N ALA A 116 -0.56 3.06 -6.33
CA ALA A 116 -0.84 4.46 -6.58
C ALA A 116 -1.28 5.17 -5.29
N ILE A 117 -2.22 4.56 -4.58
CA ILE A 117 -2.78 5.06 -3.32
C ILE A 117 -3.12 3.89 -2.40
N THR A 118 -3.05 4.15 -1.11
CA THR A 118 -3.39 3.20 -0.06
C THR A 118 -4.39 3.84 0.91
N ILE A 119 -5.46 3.12 1.25
CA ILE A 119 -6.42 3.51 2.28
C ILE A 119 -6.30 2.53 3.43
N VAL A 120 -6.09 3.04 4.64
CA VAL A 120 -5.87 2.24 5.85
C VAL A 120 -6.99 2.54 6.84
N PHE A 121 -7.74 1.50 7.19
CA PHE A 121 -8.51 1.46 8.42
C PHE A 121 -7.59 1.01 9.56
N ILE A 122 -7.30 1.94 10.46
CA ILE A 122 -6.40 1.74 11.60
C ILE A 122 -7.23 1.33 12.81
N ASP A 123 -6.67 0.46 13.64
CA ASP A 123 -7.19 0.13 14.98
C ASP A 123 -7.58 1.40 15.76
N ASP A 124 -8.77 1.38 16.38
CA ASP A 124 -9.32 2.53 17.11
C ASP A 124 -8.75 2.68 18.53
N SER A 125 -7.97 1.70 18.99
CA SER A 125 -7.49 1.64 20.37
C SER A 125 -6.00 1.34 20.51
N VAL A 126 -5.35 0.80 19.48
CA VAL A 126 -3.94 0.39 19.51
C VAL A 126 -3.10 1.07 18.44
N SER A 127 -2.17 1.92 18.88
CA SER A 127 -1.22 2.59 17.99
C SER A 127 -0.13 1.63 17.50
N GLY A 128 0.68 2.08 16.54
CA GLY A 128 1.86 1.35 16.10
C GLY A 128 2.32 1.72 14.69
N LEU A 129 1.46 2.35 13.88
CA LEU A 129 1.88 2.87 12.58
C LEU A 129 2.78 4.10 12.78
N GLN A 130 3.96 4.07 12.17
CA GLN A 130 4.91 5.17 12.19
C GLN A 130 5.32 5.55 10.77
N LEU A 131 5.45 6.86 10.54
CA LEU A 131 5.93 7.45 9.29
C LEU A 131 7.34 8.02 9.50
N GLN A 132 8.21 7.89 8.51
CA GLN A 132 9.54 8.48 8.56
C GLN A 132 9.56 9.82 7.81
N LYS A 133 10.08 10.86 8.46
CA LYS A 133 10.36 12.15 7.85
C LYS A 133 11.72 12.65 8.33
N ASN A 134 12.62 12.97 7.40
CA ASN A 134 13.99 13.41 7.70
C ASN A 134 14.72 12.44 8.65
N SER A 135 14.62 11.14 8.39
CA SER A 135 15.19 10.06 9.21
C SER A 135 14.63 9.92 10.63
N VAL A 136 13.64 10.73 11.00
CA VAL A 136 12.93 10.65 12.29
C VAL A 136 11.60 9.93 12.08
N TRP A 137 11.27 9.03 13.01
CA TRP A 137 10.00 8.29 13.03
C TRP A 137 8.96 9.05 13.85
N TYR A 138 7.76 9.19 13.31
CA TYR A 138 6.63 9.86 13.93
C TYR A 138 5.46 8.89 14.03
N ASP A 139 4.84 8.82 15.20
CA ASP A 139 3.61 8.05 15.38
C ASP A 139 2.46 8.69 14.59
N VAL A 140 1.69 7.84 13.92
CA VAL A 140 0.39 8.25 13.36
C VAL A 140 -0.62 8.27 14.51
N PRO A 141 -1.29 9.40 14.78
CA PRO A 141 -2.29 9.46 15.83
C PRO A 141 -3.52 8.63 15.47
N ILE A 142 -4.12 8.01 16.47
CA ILE A 142 -5.43 7.39 16.33
C ILE A 142 -6.48 8.51 16.31
N ILE A 143 -7.23 8.59 15.22
CA ILE A 143 -8.36 9.50 15.08
C ILE A 143 -9.61 8.66 14.85
N LEU A 144 -10.55 8.72 15.78
CA LEU A 144 -11.79 7.96 15.70
C LEU A 144 -12.55 8.30 14.41
N ASN A 145 -13.05 7.27 13.72
CA ASN A 145 -13.78 7.38 12.46
C ASN A 145 -12.98 7.99 11.30
N ALA A 146 -11.65 8.01 11.36
CA ALA A 146 -10.81 8.46 10.27
C ALA A 146 -10.22 7.26 9.50
N LEU A 147 -10.05 7.47 8.19
CA LEU A 147 -9.22 6.63 7.34
C LEU A 147 -7.89 7.35 7.11
N LEU A 148 -6.78 6.63 7.23
CA LEU A 148 -5.50 7.14 6.79
C LEU A 148 -5.35 6.86 5.29
N VAL A 149 -4.95 7.88 4.54
CA VAL A 149 -4.67 7.77 3.11
C VAL A 149 -3.21 8.16 2.89
N ASN A 150 -2.44 7.29 2.24
CA ASN A 150 -1.09 7.60 1.82
C ASN A 150 -0.88 7.31 0.33
N MET A 151 0.03 8.07 -0.25
CA MET A 151 0.47 7.91 -1.63
C MET A 151 1.49 6.76 -1.67
N GLY A 152 1.48 6.00 -2.76
CA GLY A 152 2.53 5.02 -3.01
C GLY A 152 3.52 5.47 -4.08
N ASP A 153 4.50 4.61 -4.33
CA ASP A 153 5.65 4.85 -5.20
C ASP A 153 5.23 5.13 -6.64
N VAL A 154 4.18 4.47 -7.13
CA VAL A 154 3.66 4.73 -8.48
C VAL A 154 3.31 6.20 -8.63
N MET A 155 2.60 6.77 -7.64
CA MET A 155 2.20 8.16 -7.70
C MET A 155 3.38 9.12 -7.53
N GLU A 156 4.40 8.76 -6.74
CA GLU A 156 5.64 9.52 -6.67
C GLU A 156 6.39 9.52 -8.01
N ILE A 157 6.54 8.36 -8.66
CA ILE A 157 7.18 8.21 -9.97
C ILE A 157 6.46 9.05 -11.01
N MET A 158 5.15 8.89 -11.09
CA MET A 158 4.31 9.55 -12.10
C MET A 158 4.25 11.07 -11.94
N SER A 159 4.20 11.55 -10.71
CA SER A 159 4.24 12.99 -10.43
C SER A 159 5.64 13.61 -10.54
N ASN A 160 6.62 12.86 -11.08
CA ASN A 160 8.03 13.22 -11.15
C ASN A 160 8.60 13.67 -9.78
N GLY A 161 8.11 13.07 -8.69
CA GLY A 161 8.55 13.37 -7.34
C GLY A 161 7.85 14.55 -6.66
N PHE A 162 6.80 15.11 -7.26
CA PHE A 162 5.98 16.15 -6.65
C PHE A 162 5.25 15.62 -5.41
N PHE A 163 4.57 14.48 -5.54
CA PHE A 163 4.04 13.73 -4.40
C PHE A 163 5.11 12.79 -3.86
N LYS A 164 5.11 12.59 -2.54
CA LYS A 164 6.05 11.70 -1.85
C LYS A 164 5.35 10.47 -1.33
N SER A 165 5.91 9.31 -1.65
CA SER A 165 5.61 8.02 -1.06
C SER A 165 6.31 7.94 0.29
N PRO A 166 5.58 7.95 1.42
CA PRO A 166 6.19 7.96 2.73
C PRO A 166 6.73 6.57 3.07
N VAL A 167 7.97 6.55 3.57
CA VAL A 167 8.49 5.36 4.25
C VAL A 167 7.77 5.23 5.59
N HIS A 168 7.22 4.05 5.86
CA HIS A 168 6.46 3.78 7.06
C HIS A 168 6.76 2.38 7.60
N ARG A 169 6.44 2.15 8.87
CA ARG A 169 6.61 0.88 9.57
C ARG A 169 5.49 0.68 10.58
N VAL A 170 5.36 -0.55 11.07
CA VAL A 170 4.50 -0.85 12.23
C VAL A 170 5.37 -1.37 13.37
N VAL A 171 5.31 -0.72 14.53
CA VAL A 171 5.91 -1.21 15.78
C VAL A 171 4.91 -2.06 16.55
N THR A 172 5.42 -2.98 17.37
CA THR A 172 4.58 -3.83 18.24
C THR A 172 4.54 -3.28 19.65
N ASN A 173 3.71 -3.88 20.51
CA ASN A 173 3.65 -3.58 21.93
C ASN A 173 3.43 -4.88 22.73
N ALA A 174 3.71 -4.84 24.02
CA ALA A 174 3.62 -6.03 24.90
C ALA A 174 2.21 -6.32 25.43
N GLU A 175 1.28 -5.37 25.29
CA GLU A 175 0.02 -5.37 26.04
C GLU A 175 -1.17 -5.87 25.21
N LYS A 176 -1.24 -5.48 23.93
CA LYS A 176 -2.41 -5.67 23.08
C LYS A 176 -2.04 -6.02 21.65
N GLU A 177 -2.85 -6.87 21.05
CA GLU A 177 -2.89 -7.07 19.61
C GLU A 177 -3.35 -5.79 18.88
N ARG A 178 -2.97 -5.67 17.61
CA ARG A 178 -3.37 -4.59 16.71
C ARG A 178 -3.93 -5.15 15.42
N LEU A 179 -5.10 -4.68 15.00
CA LEU A 179 -5.71 -5.01 13.72
C LEU A 179 -5.64 -3.83 12.74
N SER A 180 -5.56 -4.12 11.45
CA SER A 180 -5.79 -3.10 10.43
C SER A 180 -6.25 -3.72 9.12
N LEU A 181 -7.06 -2.99 8.36
CA LEU A 181 -7.46 -3.33 7.00
C LEU A 181 -6.90 -2.28 6.05
N VAL A 182 -6.11 -2.75 5.08
CA VAL A 182 -5.43 -1.90 4.10
C VAL A 182 -5.99 -2.20 2.71
N MET A 183 -6.41 -1.17 2.00
CA MET A 183 -6.84 -1.23 0.61
C MET A 183 -5.73 -0.66 -0.27
N PHE A 184 -5.15 -1.52 -1.10
CA PHE A 184 -4.07 -1.18 -2.02
C PHE A 184 -4.59 -1.04 -3.45
N TYR A 185 -4.51 0.15 -4.03
CA TYR A 185 -4.91 0.40 -5.41
C TYR A 185 -3.69 0.33 -6.33
N ALA A 186 -3.44 -0.87 -6.88
CA ALA A 186 -2.33 -1.11 -7.80
C ALA A 186 -2.78 -0.88 -9.25
N MET A 187 -1.84 -0.46 -10.10
CA MET A 187 -2.06 -0.38 -11.54
C MET A 187 -2.07 -1.76 -12.20
N ASP A 188 -2.51 -1.82 -13.45
CA ASP A 188 -2.32 -2.99 -14.31
C ASP A 188 -0.84 -3.44 -14.28
N PRO A 189 -0.55 -4.71 -13.94
CA PRO A 189 0.79 -5.28 -13.93
C PRO A 189 1.59 -5.10 -15.24
N GLU A 190 0.93 -5.07 -16.40
CA GLU A 190 1.59 -4.91 -17.70
C GLU A 190 1.82 -3.46 -18.11
N ARG A 191 1.17 -2.51 -17.43
CA ARG A 191 1.31 -1.08 -17.71
C ARG A 191 2.69 -0.56 -17.32
N GLU A 192 3.17 0.40 -18.08
CA GLU A 192 4.40 1.12 -17.75
C GLU A 192 4.10 2.29 -16.80
N ILE A 193 4.97 2.46 -15.82
CA ILE A 193 4.98 3.61 -14.92
C ILE A 193 6.21 4.47 -15.24
N GLU A 194 5.97 5.76 -15.43
CA GLU A 194 6.99 6.77 -15.70
C GLU A 194 6.45 8.16 -15.34
N PRO A 195 7.32 9.18 -15.18
CA PRO A 195 6.88 10.55 -15.02
C PRO A 195 5.95 11.01 -16.15
N VAL A 196 4.82 11.60 -15.78
CA VAL A 196 3.87 12.22 -16.72
C VAL A 196 4.60 13.27 -17.54
N GLN A 197 4.46 13.22 -18.86
CA GLN A 197 5.28 14.01 -19.79
C GLN A 197 5.10 15.52 -19.56
N GLU A 198 3.87 15.94 -19.25
CA GLU A 198 3.49 17.32 -18.94
C GLU A 198 4.15 17.88 -17.67
N LEU A 199 4.72 17.01 -16.82
CA LEU A 199 5.41 17.39 -15.57
C LEU A 199 6.93 17.40 -15.72
N VAL A 200 7.45 17.12 -16.92
CA VAL A 200 8.89 17.06 -17.21
C VAL A 200 9.26 18.19 -18.16
N ASP A 201 10.21 19.03 -17.73
CA ASP A 201 10.75 20.13 -18.54
C ASP A 201 12.23 20.39 -18.19
N GLU A 202 12.83 21.44 -18.76
CA GLU A 202 14.23 21.81 -18.51
C GLU A 202 14.51 22.18 -17.04
N LYS A 203 13.51 22.70 -16.31
CA LYS A 203 13.62 23.10 -14.89
C LYS A 203 13.26 21.94 -13.95
N ASN A 204 12.42 21.01 -14.38
CA ASN A 204 12.05 19.80 -13.69
C ASN A 204 12.38 18.56 -14.55
N PRO A 205 13.67 18.21 -14.67
CA PRO A 205 14.07 17.08 -15.49
C PRO A 205 13.47 15.77 -14.95
N ARG A 206 13.42 14.76 -15.82
CA ARG A 206 12.96 13.42 -15.48
C ARG A 206 13.80 12.84 -14.34
N ARG A 207 13.16 12.47 -13.24
CA ARG A 207 13.83 11.92 -12.04
C ARG A 207 13.73 10.40 -11.93
N TYR A 208 12.84 9.79 -12.72
CA TYR A 208 12.57 8.37 -12.68
C TYR A 208 12.57 7.76 -14.09
N ARG A 209 13.17 6.58 -14.22
CA ARG A 209 13.12 5.79 -15.45
C ARG A 209 11.78 5.08 -15.58
N LYS A 210 11.44 4.75 -16.82
CA LYS A 210 10.30 3.92 -17.18
C LYS A 210 10.52 2.47 -16.71
N ILE A 211 9.46 1.84 -16.19
CA ILE A 211 9.47 0.43 -15.77
C ILE A 211 8.03 -0.14 -15.86
N LYS A 212 7.87 -1.45 -16.09
CA LYS A 212 6.55 -2.09 -15.96
C LYS A 212 6.15 -2.25 -14.50
N THR A 213 4.86 -2.11 -14.20
CA THR A 213 4.31 -2.28 -12.84
C THR A 213 4.71 -3.63 -12.22
N LYS A 214 4.61 -4.74 -12.95
CA LYS A 214 5.00 -6.07 -12.46
C LYS A 214 6.49 -6.18 -12.10
N ASP A 215 7.35 -5.53 -12.88
CA ASP A 215 8.80 -5.56 -12.66
C ASP A 215 9.16 -4.71 -11.44
N TYR A 216 8.45 -3.59 -11.25
CA TYR A 216 8.57 -2.76 -10.06
C TYR A 216 8.12 -3.50 -8.80
N ILE A 217 6.97 -4.19 -8.84
CA ILE A 217 6.48 -5.04 -7.75
C ILE A 217 7.50 -6.15 -7.41
N ALA A 218 8.10 -6.78 -8.42
CA ALA A 218 9.15 -7.77 -8.19
C ALA A 218 10.37 -7.17 -7.48
N GLU A 219 10.74 -5.92 -7.80
CA GLU A 219 11.82 -5.22 -7.10
C GLU A 219 11.45 -4.84 -5.67
N ILE A 220 10.19 -4.49 -5.39
CA ILE A 220 9.67 -4.29 -4.03
C ILE A 220 9.89 -5.55 -3.19
N PHE A 221 9.51 -6.74 -3.67
CA PHE A 221 9.74 -7.98 -2.90
C PHE A 221 11.22 -8.24 -2.62
N LYS A 222 12.10 -7.98 -3.60
CA LYS A 222 13.56 -8.14 -3.41
C LYS A 222 14.14 -7.12 -2.45
N THR A 223 13.71 -5.87 -2.51
CA THR A 223 14.22 -4.78 -1.67
C THR A 223 13.67 -4.86 -0.26
N PHE A 224 12.40 -5.23 -0.09
CA PHE A 224 11.78 -5.49 1.21
C PHE A 224 12.52 -6.58 1.99
N ALA A 225 12.90 -7.68 1.33
CA ALA A 225 13.68 -8.73 1.97
C ALA A 225 15.12 -8.30 2.35
N ARG A 226 15.66 -7.28 1.67
CA ARG A 226 16.99 -6.68 1.93
C ARG A 226 16.94 -5.48 2.88
N GLY A 227 15.75 -4.94 3.18
CA GLY A 227 15.58 -3.71 3.95
C GLY A 227 15.96 -2.43 3.20
N THR A 228 15.89 -2.43 1.86
CA THR A 228 16.12 -1.25 1.01
C THR A 228 14.82 -0.80 0.35
N LEU A 229 14.81 0.37 -0.30
CA LEU A 229 13.62 0.90 -0.99
C LEU A 229 13.69 0.64 -2.50
N ALA A 230 12.62 0.13 -3.10
CA ALA A 230 12.56 -0.13 -4.54
C ALA A 230 12.62 1.15 -5.37
N ILE A 231 12.06 2.25 -4.86
CA ILE A 231 12.02 3.52 -5.58
C ILE A 231 13.42 4.04 -5.92
N ASP A 232 14.44 3.71 -5.12
CA ASP A 232 15.82 4.10 -5.37
C ASP A 232 16.43 3.39 -6.59
N THR A 233 15.87 2.24 -7.00
CA THR A 233 16.33 1.47 -8.16
C THR A 233 15.81 2.01 -9.50
N VAL A 234 14.88 2.96 -9.45
CA VAL A 234 14.27 3.60 -10.62
C VAL A 234 14.57 5.10 -10.71
N LYS A 235 15.26 5.67 -9.72
CA LYS A 235 15.79 7.05 -9.81
C LYS A 235 16.88 7.16 -10.88
N ILE A 236 16.96 8.33 -11.51
CA ILE A 236 17.99 8.74 -12.48
C ILE A 236 19.01 9.62 -11.78
#